data_AF-A0A937WK37-F1
#
_entry.id   AF-A0A937WK37-F1
#
_cell.length_a   1.000
_cell.length_b   1.000
_cell.length_c   1.000
_cell.angle_alpha   90.00
_cell.angle_beta   90.00
_cell.angle_gamma   90.00
#
_symmetry.space_group_name_H-M   'P 1'
#
loop_
_entity.id
_entity.type
_entity.pdbx_description
1 polymer ?
#
loop_
_entity_poly.entity_id
_entity_poly.type
_entity_poly.pdbx_seq_one_letter_code
_entity_poly.pdbx_strand_id
1 'polypeptide(L)'
;MSDKIRVLAWSEVTEPKYAYPNGIHGALAEYLNVCEGITAKTASINGPDQGVSEDALNETDVLIWFGHVRHGNITDETVNRIVRHVKERGMGFLALHSSHFARPYKALMGTNCGWRAYVEDGKSGHIKVVKKDHPIAKGVSDFTIPREEWYGEPFEVPEPEAVIIKGTYKDGEEVARDLLVWTVGKGRVAYFRPGHETFPIYYMAEVRKLIENSVRWLAKKV
;
A
#
# COMPACT_ATOMS: atom_id res chain seq x y z
N MET A 1 -21.27 20.04 -2.36
CA MET A 1 -20.03 19.45 -2.89
C MET A 1 -19.68 18.31 -1.96
N SER A 2 -19.54 17.07 -2.44
CA SER A 2 -19.07 15.99 -1.56
C SER A 2 -17.63 16.30 -1.13
N ASP A 3 -17.32 16.15 0.16
CA ASP A 3 -15.95 16.33 0.64
C ASP A 3 -15.01 15.38 -0.12
N LYS A 4 -13.88 15.91 -0.58
CA LYS A 4 -12.85 15.12 -1.28
C LYS A 4 -12.22 14.13 -0.29
N ILE A 5 -11.88 12.93 -0.77
CA ILE A 5 -11.09 11.96 0.00
C ILE A 5 -9.69 12.52 0.22
N ARG A 6 -9.28 12.66 1.47
CA ARG A 6 -7.97 13.17 1.88
C ARG A 6 -7.00 12.02 2.08
N VAL A 7 -5.94 12.00 1.28
CA VAL A 7 -4.90 10.97 1.31
C VAL A 7 -3.62 11.56 1.86
N LEU A 8 -2.97 10.82 2.76
CA LEU A 8 -1.59 11.07 3.14
C LEU A 8 -0.72 9.94 2.57
N ALA A 9 0.09 10.26 1.56
CA ALA A 9 1.07 9.33 1.01
C ALA A 9 2.38 9.46 1.78
N TRP A 10 2.75 8.42 2.51
CA TRP A 10 3.93 8.37 3.36
C TRP A 10 5.02 7.51 2.72
N SER A 11 6.26 8.02 2.71
CA SER A 11 7.44 7.24 2.29
C SER A 11 8.58 7.34 3.32
N GLU A 12 9.35 6.28 3.43
CA GLU A 12 10.64 6.26 4.12
C GLU A 12 11.73 7.07 3.39
N VAL A 13 11.54 7.35 2.09
CA VAL A 13 12.43 8.14 1.22
C VAL A 13 13.79 7.46 1.02
N THR A 14 13.77 6.14 0.87
CA THR A 14 14.94 5.30 0.58
C THR A 14 15.01 4.88 -0.88
N GLU A 15 13.95 5.14 -1.63
CA GLU A 15 13.88 4.93 -3.07
C GLU A 15 14.90 5.77 -3.86
N PRO A 16 15.55 5.19 -4.89
CA PRO A 16 16.55 5.90 -5.68
C PRO A 16 15.91 6.98 -6.57
N LYS A 17 16.58 8.13 -6.66
CA LYS A 17 16.12 9.29 -7.42
C LYS A 17 15.95 9.07 -8.92
N TYR A 18 16.65 8.11 -9.51
CA TYR A 18 16.48 7.77 -10.92
C TYR A 18 15.14 7.08 -11.21
N ALA A 19 14.60 6.34 -10.26
CA ALA A 19 13.30 5.68 -10.38
C ALA A 19 12.18 6.61 -9.89
N TYR A 20 12.41 7.29 -8.76
CA TYR A 20 11.44 8.16 -8.11
C TYR A 20 12.09 9.51 -7.69
N PRO A 21 12.16 10.50 -8.59
CA PRO A 21 12.82 11.78 -8.32
C PRO A 21 12.26 12.52 -7.10
N ASN A 22 10.93 12.46 -6.93
CA ASN A 22 10.21 13.05 -5.80
C ASN A 22 9.78 12.00 -4.76
N GLY A 23 10.38 10.81 -4.82
CA GLY A 23 10.00 9.66 -4.02
C GLY A 23 8.68 9.00 -4.44
N ILE A 24 8.44 7.80 -3.91
CA ILE A 24 7.24 6.99 -4.18
C ILE A 24 5.99 7.75 -3.73
N HIS A 25 5.99 8.27 -2.50
CA HIS A 25 4.96 9.17 -2.00
C HIS A 25 4.64 10.34 -2.95
N GLY A 26 5.65 10.96 -3.57
CA GLY A 26 5.47 12.00 -4.59
C GLY A 26 4.77 11.49 -5.85
N ALA A 27 5.23 10.35 -6.40
CA ALA A 27 4.61 9.72 -7.57
C ALA A 27 3.14 9.35 -7.35
N LEU A 28 2.81 8.86 -6.13
CA LEU A 28 1.45 8.55 -5.71
C LEU A 28 0.60 9.81 -5.59
N ALA A 29 1.10 10.83 -4.88
CA ALA A 29 0.35 12.07 -4.66
C ALA A 29 0.10 12.82 -5.96
N GLU A 30 1.05 12.85 -6.90
CA GLU A 30 0.89 13.47 -8.21
C GLU A 30 -0.28 12.86 -8.98
N TYR A 31 -0.33 11.53 -9.07
CA TYR A 31 -1.43 10.83 -9.75
C TYR A 31 -2.77 10.97 -9.01
N LEU A 32 -2.78 10.84 -7.68
CA LEU A 32 -4.01 10.93 -6.90
C LEU A 32 -4.62 12.34 -6.93
N ASN A 33 -3.80 13.40 -7.05
CA ASN A 33 -4.29 14.78 -7.15
C ASN A 33 -4.95 15.12 -8.49
N VAL A 34 -4.71 14.34 -9.55
CA VAL A 34 -5.45 14.49 -10.82
C VAL A 34 -6.72 13.64 -10.86
N CYS A 35 -6.94 12.78 -9.86
CA CYS A 35 -8.14 11.95 -9.77
C CYS A 35 -9.30 12.74 -9.15
N GLU A 36 -10.46 12.73 -9.80
CA GLU A 36 -11.64 13.45 -9.32
C GLU A 36 -12.06 12.98 -7.90
N GLY A 37 -12.32 13.94 -7.02
CA GLY A 37 -12.78 13.68 -5.66
C GLY A 37 -11.70 13.21 -4.69
N ILE A 38 -10.41 13.28 -5.06
CA ILE A 38 -9.28 12.95 -4.20
C ILE A 38 -8.38 14.18 -4.04
N THR A 39 -7.79 14.34 -2.85
CA THR A 39 -6.69 15.27 -2.58
C THR A 39 -5.62 14.52 -1.81
N ALA A 40 -4.36 14.65 -2.22
CA ALA A 40 -3.25 13.91 -1.63
C ALA A 40 -2.13 14.86 -1.17
N LYS A 41 -1.69 14.67 0.08
CA LYS A 41 -0.48 15.27 0.66
C LYS A 41 0.60 14.19 0.79
N THR A 42 1.85 14.62 0.88
CA THR A 42 3.01 13.73 1.11
C THR A 42 3.56 13.91 2.52
N ALA A 43 4.03 12.83 3.11
CA ALA A 43 4.77 12.83 4.37
C ALA A 43 5.96 11.86 4.31
N SER A 44 6.90 12.00 5.24
CA SER A 44 8.01 11.07 5.36
C SER A 44 8.51 10.93 6.79
N ILE A 45 9.34 9.90 7.01
CA ILE A 45 10.00 9.63 8.28
C ILE A 45 10.83 10.81 8.81
N ASN A 46 11.28 11.72 7.95
CA ASN A 46 12.09 12.87 8.32
C ASN A 46 11.24 14.09 8.76
N GLY A 47 9.91 14.01 8.63
CA GLY A 47 9.00 15.07 9.08
C GLY A 47 8.80 15.08 10.60
N PRO A 48 8.23 16.17 11.16
CA PRO A 48 7.78 16.20 12.55
C PRO A 48 6.86 15.02 12.84
N ASP A 49 6.97 14.41 14.02
CA ASP A 49 6.20 13.20 14.38
C ASP A 49 6.32 12.08 13.35
N GLN A 50 7.48 11.99 12.69
CA GLN A 50 7.73 11.06 11.58
C GLN A 50 6.74 11.23 10.43
N GLY A 51 6.19 12.43 10.25
CA GLY A 51 5.24 12.79 9.19
C GLY A 51 3.78 12.44 9.46
N VAL A 52 3.45 11.95 10.65
CA VAL A 52 2.11 11.47 11.00
C VAL A 52 1.67 11.97 12.39
N SER A 53 1.72 13.29 12.58
CA SER A 53 1.19 13.95 13.77
C SER A 53 -0.32 13.72 13.93
N GLU A 54 -0.87 14.01 15.11
CA GLU A 54 -2.32 13.94 15.33
C GLU A 54 -3.11 14.79 14.34
N ASP A 55 -2.69 16.03 14.12
CA ASP A 55 -3.37 16.94 13.20
C ASP A 55 -3.32 16.41 11.77
N ALA A 56 -2.16 15.87 11.34
CA ALA A 56 -2.02 15.25 10.02
C ALA A 56 -2.98 14.06 9.85
N LEU A 57 -3.07 13.17 10.84
CA LEU A 57 -3.94 12.00 10.76
C LEU A 57 -5.44 12.36 10.93
N ASN A 58 -5.80 13.37 11.72
CA ASN A 58 -7.16 13.92 11.78
C ASN A 58 -7.61 14.48 10.42
N GLU A 59 -6.65 14.98 9.63
CA GLU A 59 -6.88 15.44 8.26
C GLU A 59 -6.82 14.34 7.19
N THR A 60 -6.67 13.07 7.58
CA THR A 60 -6.44 11.96 6.66
C THR A 60 -7.57 10.95 6.70
N ASP A 61 -8.14 10.65 5.53
CA ASP A 61 -9.12 9.58 5.38
C ASP A 61 -8.44 8.25 5.01
N VAL A 62 -7.35 8.32 4.24
CA VAL A 62 -6.54 7.15 3.85
C VAL A 62 -5.04 7.45 4.00
N LEU A 63 -4.34 6.65 4.80
CA LEU A 63 -2.88 6.65 4.91
C LEU A 63 -2.31 5.57 3.98
N ILE A 64 -1.50 5.97 3.01
CA ILE A 64 -0.69 5.06 2.18
C ILE A 64 0.72 5.01 2.76
N TRP A 65 1.27 3.82 2.91
CA TRP A 65 2.55 3.61 3.56
C TRP A 65 3.52 2.81 2.69
N PHE A 66 4.65 3.43 2.36
CA PHE A 66 5.82 2.75 1.81
C PHE A 66 7.02 2.88 2.76
N GLY A 67 7.64 1.77 3.16
CA GLY A 67 8.95 1.75 3.82
C GLY A 67 9.66 0.43 3.58
N HIS A 68 10.97 0.38 3.83
CA HIS A 68 11.79 -0.79 3.51
C HIS A 68 12.86 -1.07 4.59
N VAL A 69 13.85 -0.19 4.74
CA VAL A 69 15.06 -0.48 5.53
C VAL A 69 15.06 0.18 6.91
N ARG A 70 14.15 1.10 7.18
CA ARG A 70 14.05 1.88 8.44
C ARG A 70 12.77 1.58 9.21
N HIS A 71 12.14 0.42 9.01
CA HIS A 71 10.96 0.00 9.78
C HIS A 71 11.18 0.11 11.29
N GLY A 72 12.34 -0.31 11.79
CA GLY A 72 12.70 -0.24 13.21
C GLY A 72 12.78 1.18 13.78
N ASN A 73 12.90 2.21 12.92
CA ASN A 73 13.03 3.60 13.35
C ASN A 73 11.67 4.25 13.64
N ILE A 74 10.55 3.63 13.22
CA ILE A 74 9.21 4.13 13.55
C ILE A 74 8.98 3.93 15.04
N THR A 75 8.59 4.96 15.79
CA THR A 75 8.44 4.89 17.24
C THR A 75 7.14 4.17 17.65
N ASP A 76 7.10 3.66 18.87
CA ASP A 76 5.88 3.04 19.44
C ASP A 76 4.72 4.04 19.48
N GLU A 77 5.01 5.29 19.80
CA GLU A 77 4.02 6.36 19.80
C GLU A 77 3.39 6.54 18.41
N THR A 78 4.21 6.61 17.36
CA THR A 78 3.75 6.69 15.97
C THR A 78 2.89 5.49 15.59
N VAL A 79 3.33 4.28 15.92
CA VAL A 79 2.57 3.04 15.67
C VAL A 79 1.21 3.09 16.36
N ASN A 80 1.19 3.39 17.66
CA ASN A 80 -0.04 3.45 18.45
C ASN A 80 -1.01 4.51 17.92
N ARG A 81 -0.47 5.67 17.50
CA ARG A 81 -1.26 6.74 16.89
C ARG A 81 -1.95 6.26 15.61
N ILE A 82 -1.20 5.67 14.67
CA ILE A 82 -1.76 5.13 13.43
C ILE A 82 -2.80 4.04 13.71
N VAL A 83 -2.48 3.07 14.57
CA VAL A 83 -3.38 1.95 14.90
C VAL A 83 -4.70 2.46 15.48
N ARG A 84 -4.66 3.45 16.37
CA ARG A 84 -5.87 4.08 16.93
C ARG A 84 -6.69 4.78 15.85
N HIS A 85 -6.07 5.54 14.96
CA HIS A 85 -6.79 6.19 13.85
C HIS A 85 -7.48 5.19 12.93
N VAL A 86 -6.82 4.06 12.62
CA VAL A 86 -7.46 2.98 11.86
C VAL A 86 -8.60 2.32 12.65
N LYS A 87 -8.33 1.81 13.85
CA LYS A 87 -9.29 0.99 14.61
C LYS A 87 -10.47 1.79 15.17
N GLU A 88 -10.25 3.01 15.65
CA GLU A 88 -11.26 3.78 16.40
C GLU A 88 -11.91 4.90 15.60
N ARG A 89 -11.18 5.50 14.65
CA ARG A 89 -11.68 6.59 13.79
C ARG A 89 -12.11 6.12 12.41
N GLY A 90 -11.67 4.93 11.99
CA GLY A 90 -12.02 4.35 10.70
C GLY A 90 -11.16 4.88 9.55
N MET A 91 -9.96 5.39 9.82
CA MET A 91 -8.99 5.74 8.77
C MET A 91 -8.62 4.50 7.96
N GLY A 92 -8.59 4.62 6.65
CA GLY A 92 -8.09 3.58 5.76
C GLY A 92 -6.56 3.47 5.80
N PHE A 93 -6.02 2.26 5.65
CA PHE A 93 -4.57 2.03 5.59
C PHE A 93 -4.20 1.17 4.38
N LEU A 94 -3.26 1.64 3.55
CA LEU A 94 -2.71 0.90 2.42
C LEU A 94 -1.20 0.67 2.63
N ALA A 95 -0.82 -0.57 2.92
CA ALA A 95 0.58 -0.98 2.95
C ALA A 95 1.07 -1.35 1.55
N LEU A 96 2.23 -0.84 1.17
CA LEU A 96 2.84 -1.09 -0.13
C LEU A 96 4.12 -1.92 -0.02
N HIS A 97 4.21 -2.99 -0.82
CA HIS A 97 5.41 -3.77 -1.09
C HIS A 97 6.13 -4.27 0.17
N SER A 98 7.34 -3.80 0.42
CA SER A 98 8.20 -4.11 1.57
C SER A 98 7.58 -3.67 2.92
N SER A 99 6.54 -2.84 2.88
CA SER A 99 5.76 -2.46 4.07
C SER A 99 5.01 -3.61 4.73
N HIS A 100 5.09 -4.84 4.22
CA HIS A 100 4.69 -6.02 4.98
C HIS A 100 5.45 -6.12 6.31
N PHE A 101 6.67 -5.59 6.42
CA PHE A 101 7.40 -5.47 7.68
C PHE A 101 7.27 -4.11 8.39
N ALA A 102 6.45 -3.19 7.88
CA ALA A 102 6.21 -1.93 8.56
C ALA A 102 5.56 -2.19 9.93
N ARG A 103 6.13 -1.57 10.98
CA ARG A 103 5.61 -1.67 12.35
C ARG A 103 4.11 -1.38 12.47
N PRO A 104 3.52 -0.32 11.85
CA PRO A 104 2.08 -0.10 11.90
C PRO A 104 1.28 -1.21 11.21
N TYR A 105 1.74 -1.74 10.07
CA TYR A 105 1.05 -2.84 9.39
C TYR A 105 1.04 -4.11 10.23
N LYS A 106 2.18 -4.51 10.79
CA LYS A 106 2.27 -5.66 11.72
C LYS A 106 1.35 -5.49 12.93
N ALA A 107 1.29 -4.30 13.51
CA ALA A 107 0.42 -4.01 14.65
C ALA A 107 -1.09 -4.06 14.28
N LEU A 108 -1.45 -3.72 13.04
CA LEU A 108 -2.82 -3.84 12.53
C LEU A 108 -3.19 -5.31 12.25
N MET A 109 -2.27 -6.10 11.69
CA MET A 109 -2.50 -7.50 11.34
C MET A 109 -2.42 -8.44 12.54
N GLY A 110 -1.63 -8.10 13.56
CA GLY A 110 -1.42 -8.96 14.73
C GLY A 110 -0.58 -10.21 14.44
N THR A 111 0.18 -10.21 13.35
CA THR A 111 1.05 -11.33 12.92
C THR A 111 2.45 -10.82 12.56
N ASN A 112 3.36 -11.74 12.23
CA ASN A 112 4.72 -11.38 11.79
C ASN A 112 4.76 -10.73 10.41
N CYS A 113 3.76 -10.98 9.56
CA CYS A 113 3.68 -10.49 8.18
C CYS A 113 4.94 -10.84 7.37
N GLY A 114 5.51 -12.02 7.61
CA GLY A 114 6.64 -12.55 6.84
C GLY A 114 6.16 -13.31 5.62
N TRP A 115 6.89 -13.18 4.51
CA TRP A 115 6.79 -14.08 3.36
C TRP A 115 7.77 -15.23 3.53
N ARG A 116 7.45 -16.43 3.01
CA ARG A 116 8.40 -17.55 3.00
C ARG A 116 9.65 -17.24 2.18
N ALA A 117 9.48 -16.57 1.05
CA ALA A 117 10.56 -16.31 0.11
C ALA A 117 10.51 -14.88 -0.43
N TYR A 118 11.69 -14.39 -0.81
CA TYR A 118 11.96 -13.11 -1.44
C TYR A 118 12.97 -13.37 -2.56
N VAL A 119 12.74 -12.83 -3.75
CA VAL A 119 13.70 -12.90 -4.86
C VAL A 119 13.67 -11.59 -5.65
N GLU A 120 14.83 -10.96 -5.77
CA GLU A 120 15.06 -9.73 -6.53
C GLU A 120 15.88 -10.05 -7.80
N ASP A 121 15.26 -10.74 -8.76
CA ASP A 121 15.90 -11.09 -10.04
C ASP A 121 15.50 -10.13 -11.19
N GLY A 122 14.57 -9.20 -10.90
CA GLY A 122 14.07 -8.23 -11.87
C GLY A 122 13.31 -8.85 -13.04
N LYS A 123 12.85 -10.11 -12.92
CA LYS A 123 12.00 -10.75 -13.93
C LYS A 123 10.58 -10.17 -13.90
N SER A 124 9.81 -10.50 -14.93
CA SER A 124 8.41 -10.08 -15.04
C SER A 124 7.49 -10.86 -14.09
N GLY A 125 6.48 -10.19 -13.58
CA GLY A 125 5.34 -10.78 -12.88
C GLY A 125 4.06 -10.66 -13.69
N HIS A 126 3.31 -11.76 -13.81
CA HIS A 126 2.02 -11.76 -14.49
C HIS A 126 0.89 -11.60 -13.48
N ILE A 127 0.16 -10.49 -13.55
CA ILE A 127 -0.86 -10.12 -12.59
C ILE A 127 -2.25 -10.48 -13.15
N LYS A 128 -2.98 -11.28 -12.38
CA LYS A 128 -4.34 -11.71 -12.68
C LYS A 128 -5.34 -11.07 -11.72
N VAL A 129 -6.40 -10.48 -12.28
CA VAL A 129 -7.54 -9.96 -11.51
C VAL A 129 -8.49 -11.11 -11.19
N VAL A 130 -8.43 -11.59 -9.95
CA VAL A 130 -9.18 -12.78 -9.51
C VAL A 130 -10.53 -12.43 -8.85
N LYS A 131 -10.70 -11.20 -8.37
CA LYS A 131 -11.97 -10.70 -7.79
C LYS A 131 -12.53 -9.52 -8.58
N LYS A 132 -12.99 -9.79 -9.80
CA LYS A 132 -13.41 -8.77 -10.80
C LYS A 132 -14.62 -7.94 -10.37
N ASP A 133 -15.46 -8.47 -9.48
CA ASP A 133 -16.64 -7.80 -8.91
C ASP A 133 -16.28 -6.81 -7.79
N HIS A 134 -15.05 -6.85 -7.25
CA HIS A 134 -14.64 -5.96 -6.18
C HIS A 134 -14.41 -4.53 -6.70
N PRO A 135 -14.79 -3.48 -5.95
CA PRO A 135 -14.58 -2.09 -6.38
C PRO A 135 -13.12 -1.74 -6.71
N ILE A 136 -12.15 -2.38 -6.05
CA ILE A 136 -10.71 -2.20 -6.32
C ILE A 136 -10.34 -2.64 -7.73
N ALA A 137 -10.98 -3.68 -8.26
CA ALA A 137 -10.71 -4.23 -9.58
C ALA A 137 -11.36 -3.42 -10.74
N LYS A 138 -12.17 -2.39 -10.42
CA LYS A 138 -12.95 -1.68 -11.44
C LYS A 138 -12.06 -1.05 -12.51
N GLY A 139 -12.26 -1.49 -13.76
CA GLY A 139 -11.55 -0.97 -14.93
C GLY A 139 -10.10 -1.45 -15.06
N VAL A 140 -9.72 -2.51 -14.34
CA VAL A 140 -8.39 -3.12 -14.42
C VAL A 140 -8.53 -4.51 -15.02
N SER A 141 -7.75 -4.80 -16.05
CA SER A 141 -7.61 -6.13 -16.66
C SER A 141 -6.33 -6.80 -16.19
N ASP A 142 -6.13 -8.06 -16.57
CA ASP A 142 -4.86 -8.75 -16.34
C ASP A 142 -3.71 -7.99 -17.04
N PHE A 143 -2.55 -7.92 -16.42
CA PHE A 143 -1.40 -7.15 -16.91
C PHE A 143 -0.08 -7.77 -16.51
N THR A 144 1.02 -7.31 -17.09
CA THR A 144 2.37 -7.78 -16.75
C THR A 144 3.18 -6.63 -16.19
N ILE A 145 3.79 -6.85 -15.03
CA ILE A 145 4.84 -5.97 -14.51
C ILE A 145 6.16 -6.46 -15.10
N PRO A 146 6.86 -5.63 -15.90
CA PRO A 146 7.99 -6.12 -16.69
C PRO A 146 9.23 -6.46 -15.85
N ARG A 147 9.42 -5.76 -14.72
CA ARG A 147 10.54 -5.96 -13.79
C ARG A 147 10.05 -5.73 -12.38
N GLU A 148 10.25 -6.71 -11.51
CA GLU A 148 9.87 -6.65 -10.11
C GLU A 148 10.70 -7.64 -9.27
N GLU A 149 10.92 -7.31 -8.00
CA GLU A 149 11.11 -8.28 -6.92
C GLU A 149 9.81 -8.98 -6.53
N TRP A 150 9.82 -10.30 -6.37
CA TRP A 150 8.64 -11.06 -6.00
C TRP A 150 8.79 -11.77 -4.66
N TYR A 151 7.65 -11.98 -4.00
CA TYR A 151 7.55 -12.69 -2.72
C TYR A 151 6.81 -14.01 -2.91
N GLY A 152 7.25 -15.04 -2.19
CA GLY A 152 6.68 -16.38 -2.25
C GLY A 152 5.84 -16.73 -1.03
N GLU A 153 4.70 -17.37 -1.27
CA GLU A 153 3.76 -17.82 -0.24
C GLU A 153 4.35 -19.00 0.56
N PRO A 154 3.96 -19.22 1.84
CA PRO A 154 2.92 -18.49 2.57
C PRO A 154 3.34 -17.08 3.01
N PHE A 155 2.38 -16.17 2.96
CA PHE A 155 2.38 -14.88 3.64
C PHE A 155 1.67 -14.97 4.99
N GLU A 156 2.40 -14.71 6.07
CA GLU A 156 1.94 -14.83 7.46
C GLU A 156 1.06 -13.64 7.88
N VAL A 157 -0.15 -13.59 7.33
CA VAL A 157 -1.20 -12.60 7.65
C VAL A 157 -2.50 -13.32 8.06
N PRO A 158 -3.42 -12.65 8.77
CA PRO A 158 -4.77 -13.18 8.98
C PRO A 158 -5.46 -13.46 7.65
N GLU A 159 -6.43 -14.37 7.66
CA GLU A 159 -7.22 -14.68 6.45
C GLU A 159 -7.85 -13.38 5.90
N PRO A 160 -7.58 -13.02 4.63
CA PRO A 160 -8.14 -11.82 4.03
C PRO A 160 -9.63 -11.98 3.74
N GLU A 161 -10.36 -10.88 3.81
CA GLU A 161 -11.76 -10.84 3.39
C GLU A 161 -11.89 -11.04 1.86
N ALA A 162 -10.89 -10.55 1.11
CA ALA A 162 -10.77 -10.83 -0.30
C ALA A 162 -9.31 -10.71 -0.78
N VAL A 163 -8.99 -11.50 -1.80
CA VAL A 163 -7.78 -11.36 -2.62
C VAL A 163 -8.22 -10.80 -3.96
N ILE A 164 -7.75 -9.61 -4.33
CA ILE A 164 -8.23 -8.90 -5.51
C ILE A 164 -7.42 -9.27 -6.75
N ILE A 165 -6.10 -9.30 -6.60
CA ILE A 165 -5.16 -9.75 -7.63
C ILE A 165 -4.23 -10.82 -7.09
N LYS A 166 -3.76 -11.68 -7.98
CA LYS A 166 -2.67 -12.62 -7.73
C LYS A 166 -1.58 -12.42 -8.78
N GLY A 167 -0.33 -12.54 -8.36
CA GLY A 167 0.81 -12.56 -9.27
C GLY A 167 1.30 -13.97 -9.51
N THR A 168 1.79 -14.23 -10.71
CA THR A 168 2.51 -15.46 -11.07
C THR A 168 3.93 -15.11 -11.43
N TYR A 169 4.87 -15.78 -10.78
CA TYR A 169 6.32 -15.52 -10.80
C TYR A 169 7.08 -16.82 -11.01
N LYS A 170 8.41 -16.71 -11.18
CA LYS A 170 9.31 -17.85 -11.37
C LYS A 170 8.82 -18.79 -12.47
N ASP A 171 8.55 -18.22 -13.65
CA ASP A 171 8.11 -18.94 -14.84
C ASP A 171 6.85 -19.80 -14.64
N GLY A 172 5.98 -19.43 -13.68
CA GLY A 172 4.72 -20.13 -13.38
C GLY A 172 4.71 -20.90 -12.06
N GLU A 173 5.87 -21.07 -11.42
CA GLU A 173 6.01 -21.92 -10.24
C GLU A 173 5.52 -21.28 -8.94
N GLU A 174 5.54 -19.94 -8.84
CA GLU A 174 5.14 -19.22 -7.64
C GLU A 174 3.90 -18.37 -7.91
N VAL A 175 2.86 -18.55 -7.09
CA VAL A 175 1.65 -17.71 -7.15
C VAL A 175 1.47 -17.03 -5.81
N ALA A 176 1.45 -15.70 -5.81
CA ALA A 176 1.31 -14.90 -4.60
C ALA A 176 0.00 -14.12 -4.56
N ARG A 177 -0.56 -13.94 -3.37
CA ARG A 177 -1.68 -13.01 -3.14
C ARG A 177 -1.11 -11.58 -3.16
N ASP A 178 -1.40 -10.82 -4.21
CA ASP A 178 -0.72 -9.54 -4.45
C ASP A 178 -1.52 -8.31 -4.02
N LEU A 179 -2.84 -8.42 -3.88
CA LEU A 179 -3.65 -7.39 -3.23
C LEU A 179 -4.68 -8.04 -2.33
N LEU A 180 -4.54 -7.80 -1.03
CA LEU A 180 -5.39 -8.36 0.02
C LEU A 180 -6.09 -7.24 0.77
N VAL A 181 -7.28 -7.52 1.29
CA VAL A 181 -8.07 -6.56 2.08
C VAL A 181 -8.65 -7.17 3.35
N TRP A 182 -8.79 -6.33 4.37
CA TRP A 182 -9.37 -6.66 5.67
C TRP A 182 -10.16 -5.48 6.25
N THR A 183 -11.09 -5.78 7.14
CA THR A 183 -11.62 -4.82 8.11
C THR A 183 -10.85 -4.94 9.42
N VAL A 184 -10.41 -3.81 9.98
CA VAL A 184 -9.68 -3.75 11.26
C VAL A 184 -10.28 -2.65 12.15
N GLY A 185 -11.05 -3.06 13.17
CA GLY A 185 -11.85 -2.13 13.95
C GLY A 185 -12.91 -1.45 13.08
N LYS A 186 -12.95 -0.12 13.07
CA LYS A 186 -13.83 0.67 12.19
C LYS A 186 -13.20 1.00 10.83
N GLY A 187 -11.92 0.69 10.65
CA GLY A 187 -11.15 1.01 9.45
C GLY A 187 -11.03 -0.17 8.51
N ARG A 188 -10.54 0.12 7.31
CA ARG A 188 -10.19 -0.89 6.31
C ARG A 188 -8.69 -0.87 6.07
N VAL A 189 -8.12 -2.05 5.87
CA VAL A 189 -6.70 -2.23 5.56
C VAL A 189 -6.57 -2.96 4.24
N ALA A 190 -5.65 -2.50 3.41
CA ALA A 190 -5.22 -3.20 2.21
C ALA A 190 -3.70 -3.36 2.21
N TYR A 191 -3.24 -4.45 1.61
CA TYR A 191 -1.84 -4.68 1.31
C TYR A 191 -1.71 -4.88 -0.20
N PHE A 192 -0.76 -4.19 -0.82
CA PHE A 192 -0.44 -4.31 -2.24
C PHE A 192 1.03 -4.67 -2.41
N ARG A 193 1.32 -5.87 -2.92
CA ARG A 193 2.68 -6.44 -3.02
C ARG A 193 3.57 -5.75 -4.07
N PRO A 194 3.12 -5.43 -5.28
CA PRO A 194 3.97 -4.77 -6.27
C PRO A 194 4.47 -3.40 -5.81
N GLY A 195 5.75 -3.09 -6.05
CA GLY A 195 6.29 -1.77 -5.77
C GLY A 195 7.75 -1.66 -5.33
N HIS A 196 8.63 -2.56 -5.79
CA HIS A 196 10.06 -2.47 -5.48
C HIS A 196 10.67 -1.14 -5.94
N GLU A 197 11.48 -0.50 -5.09
CA GLU A 197 11.84 0.91 -5.22
C GLU A 197 12.74 1.22 -6.42
N THR A 198 13.46 0.23 -6.96
CA THR A 198 14.35 0.42 -8.12
C THR A 198 13.60 0.37 -9.45
N PHE A 199 12.31 -0.02 -9.46
CA PHE A 199 11.48 -0.11 -10.65
C PHE A 199 10.32 0.90 -10.63
N PRO A 200 9.99 1.56 -11.75
CA PRO A 200 8.98 2.63 -11.82
C PRO A 200 7.52 2.10 -11.83
N ILE A 201 7.21 1.11 -11.00
CA ILE A 201 5.93 0.39 -10.97
C ILE A 201 4.75 1.30 -10.63
N TYR A 202 4.92 2.27 -9.73
CA TYR A 202 3.86 3.23 -9.37
C TYR A 202 3.57 4.27 -10.46
N TYR A 203 4.28 4.24 -11.59
CA TYR A 203 3.95 5.00 -12.80
C TYR A 203 3.08 4.22 -13.79
N MET A 204 2.96 2.90 -13.64
CA MET A 204 2.14 2.06 -14.53
C MET A 204 0.65 2.38 -14.38
N ALA A 205 -0.08 2.39 -15.50
CA ALA A 205 -1.49 2.79 -15.53
C ALA A 205 -2.39 1.86 -14.71
N GLU A 206 -2.17 0.56 -14.80
CA GLU A 206 -2.92 -0.48 -14.09
C GLU A 206 -2.68 -0.40 -12.58
N VAL A 207 -1.43 -0.21 -12.18
CA VAL A 207 -1.03 -0.03 -10.77
C VAL A 207 -1.65 1.25 -10.20
N ARG A 208 -1.52 2.37 -10.90
CA ARG A 208 -2.16 3.64 -10.54
C ARG A 208 -3.66 3.48 -10.37
N LYS A 209 -4.32 2.75 -11.29
CA LYS A 209 -5.76 2.52 -11.20
C LYS A 209 -6.15 1.65 -10.00
N LEU A 210 -5.39 0.59 -9.71
CA LEU A 210 -5.59 -0.23 -8.51
C LEU A 210 -5.41 0.59 -7.22
N ILE A 211 -4.42 1.48 -7.17
CA ILE A 211 -4.18 2.34 -6.00
C ILE A 211 -5.31 3.35 -5.84
N GLU A 212 -5.75 4.01 -6.91
CA GLU A 212 -6.90 4.93 -6.86
C GLU A 212 -8.15 4.21 -6.34
N ASN A 213 -8.47 3.05 -6.91
CA ASN A 213 -9.65 2.30 -6.50
C ASN A 213 -9.52 1.79 -5.05
N SER A 214 -8.30 1.44 -4.61
CA SER A 214 -8.01 1.09 -3.22
C SER A 214 -8.27 2.26 -2.29
N VAL A 215 -7.77 3.45 -2.60
CA VAL A 215 -8.06 4.68 -1.84
C VAL A 215 -9.56 4.91 -1.72
N ARG A 216 -10.30 4.82 -2.83
CA ARG A 216 -11.76 5.01 -2.82
C ARG A 216 -12.50 3.95 -2.01
N TRP A 217 -12.00 2.72 -1.96
CA TRP A 217 -12.59 1.64 -1.17
C TRP A 217 -12.25 1.76 0.33
N LEU A 218 -11.01 2.15 0.64
CA LEU A 218 -10.48 2.33 1.99
C LEU A 218 -11.11 3.53 2.72
N ALA A 219 -11.45 4.59 1.99
CA ALA A 219 -12.10 5.78 2.56
C ALA A 219 -13.56 5.54 3.00
N LYS A 220 -14.16 4.40 2.65
CA LYS A 220 -15.53 4.06 3.06
C LYS A 220 -15.53 3.56 4.49
N LYS A 221 -16.38 4.15 5.32
CA LYS A 221 -16.63 3.68 6.68
C LYS A 221 -17.26 2.28 6.65
N VAL A 222 -16.87 1.46 7.61
CA VAL A 222 -17.47 0.14 7.89
C VAL A 222 -18.70 0.32 8.77
#